data_AF-A0A925RQS3-F1
#
_entry.id   AF-A0A925RQS3-F1
#
_cell.length_a   1.000
_cell.length_b   1.000
_cell.length_c   1.000
_cell.angle_alpha   90.00
_cell.angle_beta   90.00
_cell.angle_gamma   90.00
#
_symmetry.space_group_name_H-M   'P 1'
#
loop_
_entity.id
_entity.type
_entity.pdbx_description
1 polymer ?
#
loop_
_entity_poly.entity_id
_entity_poly.type
_entity_poly.pdbx_seq_one_letter_code
_entity_poly.pdbx_strand_id
1 'polypeptide(L)'
;MIRFSQCLQEILTSEGWTRVRFAKDVRVSPANVSRWVNYKTLPDREVLGRIIAAVPEDRAPGLITAWIGDSLPKNADRMVGIVPKVPTAKVKEPTADEWPSQINRATRRKFIDFSKIAAEHPDVMEIVDVLHAAAMRAAAKGGAGK
;
A
#
# COMPACT_ATOMS: atom_id res chain seq x y z
N MET A 1 11.61 8.74 -21.38
CA MET A 1 12.11 7.86 -20.30
C MET A 1 10.96 6.94 -19.91
N ILE A 2 11.16 5.62 -19.87
CA ILE A 2 10.09 4.65 -19.51
C ILE A 2 9.98 4.63 -17.98
N ARG A 3 8.81 5.00 -17.46
CA ARG A 3 8.54 5.15 -16.02
C ARG A 3 8.68 3.81 -15.29
N PHE A 4 8.19 2.73 -15.89
CA PHE A 4 8.24 1.38 -15.37
C PHE A 4 9.67 0.91 -15.11
N SER A 5 10.56 1.18 -16.06
CA SER A 5 11.98 0.81 -15.95
C SER A 5 12.64 1.48 -14.75
N GLN A 6 12.34 2.77 -14.53
CA GLN A 6 12.86 3.51 -13.39
C GLN A 6 12.30 2.96 -12.07
N CYS A 7 10.98 2.78 -11.95
CA CYS A 7 10.37 2.20 -10.75
C CYS A 7 10.92 0.80 -10.45
N LEU A 8 11.09 -0.04 -11.47
CA LEU A 8 11.65 -1.39 -11.28
C LEU A 8 13.11 -1.33 -10.81
N GLN A 9 13.93 -0.41 -11.35
CA GLN A 9 15.30 -0.20 -10.87
C GLN A 9 15.36 0.23 -9.40
N GLU A 10 14.50 1.16 -9.02
CA GLU A 10 14.41 1.65 -7.64
C GLU A 10 14.03 0.52 -6.68
N ILE A 11 13.03 -0.31 -7.03
CA ILE A 11 12.62 -1.48 -6.23
C ILE A 11 13.77 -2.50 -6.11
N LEU A 12 14.42 -2.85 -7.23
CA LEU A 12 15.54 -3.80 -7.19
C LEU A 12 16.68 -3.28 -6.28
N THR A 13 16.93 -1.98 -6.31
CA THR A 13 17.96 -1.35 -5.50
C THR A 13 17.58 -1.30 -4.02
N SER A 14 16.34 -0.92 -3.69
CA SER A 14 15.87 -0.82 -2.30
C SER A 14 15.83 -2.17 -1.59
N GLU A 15 15.41 -3.21 -2.31
CA GLU A 15 15.32 -4.57 -1.77
C GLU A 15 16.65 -5.33 -1.82
N GLY A 16 17.71 -4.73 -2.38
CA GLY A 16 19.00 -5.40 -2.60
C GLY A 16 18.90 -6.62 -3.53
N TRP A 17 17.95 -6.62 -4.46
CA TRP A 17 17.71 -7.74 -5.36
C TRP A 17 18.60 -7.65 -6.60
N THR A 18 19.30 -8.75 -6.88
CA THR A 18 19.97 -8.91 -8.17
C THR A 18 18.95 -9.22 -9.26
N ARG A 19 19.24 -8.81 -10.50
CA ARG A 19 18.39 -9.13 -11.67
C ARG A 19 18.18 -10.63 -11.84
N VAL A 20 19.19 -11.44 -11.49
CA VAL A 20 19.13 -12.91 -11.59
C VAL A 20 18.18 -13.49 -10.54
N ARG A 21 18.28 -13.02 -9.29
CA ARG A 21 17.37 -13.43 -8.20
C ARG A 21 15.93 -13.06 -8.56
N PHE A 22 15.70 -11.80 -8.92
CA PHE A 22 14.37 -11.33 -9.29
C PHE A 22 13.78 -12.11 -10.46
N ALA A 23 14.57 -12.38 -11.52
CA ALA A 23 14.13 -13.17 -12.66
C ALA A 23 13.66 -14.58 -12.26
N LYS A 24 14.37 -15.21 -11.31
CA LYS A 24 13.98 -16.52 -10.76
C LYS A 24 12.63 -16.45 -10.05
N ASP A 25 12.45 -15.45 -9.20
CA ASP A 25 11.24 -15.28 -8.38
C ASP A 25 9.99 -15.04 -9.27
N VAL A 26 10.11 -14.23 -10.32
CA VAL A 26 9.00 -13.99 -11.27
C VAL A 26 8.91 -15.03 -12.39
N ARG A 27 9.79 -16.06 -12.39
CA ARG A 27 9.86 -17.16 -13.37
C ARG A 27 10.04 -16.69 -14.82
N VAL A 28 11.02 -15.83 -15.06
CA VAL A 28 11.39 -15.33 -16.40
C VAL A 28 12.90 -15.42 -16.61
N SER A 29 13.37 -15.21 -17.84
CA SER A 29 14.80 -15.14 -18.11
C SER A 29 15.43 -13.84 -17.57
N PRO A 30 16.68 -13.84 -17.09
CA PRO A 30 17.40 -12.62 -16.71
C PRO A 30 17.55 -11.61 -17.86
N ALA A 31 17.53 -12.09 -19.10
CA ALA A 31 17.53 -11.24 -20.29
C ALA A 31 16.25 -10.39 -20.39
N ASN A 32 15.09 -10.94 -20.05
CA ASN A 32 13.84 -10.17 -20.03
C ASN A 32 13.88 -9.07 -18.97
N VAL A 33 14.33 -9.39 -17.74
CA VAL A 33 14.51 -8.39 -16.68
C VAL A 33 15.46 -7.28 -17.13
N SER A 34 16.55 -7.65 -17.79
CA SER A 34 17.51 -6.67 -18.32
C SER A 34 16.91 -5.79 -19.43
N ARG A 35 16.02 -6.30 -20.27
CA ARG A 35 15.32 -5.48 -21.28
C ARG A 35 14.38 -4.48 -20.62
N TRP A 36 13.65 -4.88 -19.58
CA TRP A 36 12.75 -3.98 -18.85
C TRP A 36 13.51 -2.87 -18.13
N VAL A 37 14.58 -3.24 -17.43
CA VAL A 37 15.44 -2.33 -16.67
C VAL A 37 16.24 -1.39 -17.58
N ASN A 38 16.52 -1.78 -18.84
CA ASN A 38 17.25 -0.95 -19.79
C ASN A 38 16.30 -0.21 -20.75
N TYR A 39 15.05 0.05 -20.36
CA TYR A 39 14.10 0.85 -21.14
C TYR A 39 13.80 0.29 -22.55
N LYS A 40 13.96 -1.02 -22.79
CA LYS A 40 13.78 -1.61 -24.14
C LYS A 40 12.36 -2.11 -24.40
N THR A 41 11.74 -2.73 -23.41
CA THR A 41 10.41 -3.34 -23.53
C THR A 41 9.67 -3.27 -22.20
N LEU A 42 8.35 -3.43 -22.23
CA LEU A 42 7.54 -3.68 -21.04
C LEU A 42 7.28 -5.20 -20.89
N PRO A 43 7.03 -5.70 -19.68
CA PRO A 43 6.46 -7.03 -19.50
C PRO A 43 5.03 -7.07 -20.06
N ASP A 44 4.57 -8.24 -20.50
CA ASP A 44 3.15 -8.46 -20.79
C ASP A 44 2.32 -8.51 -19.49
N ARG A 45 1.00 -8.62 -19.63
CA ARG A 45 0.07 -8.62 -18.48
C ARG A 45 0.27 -9.80 -17.54
N GLU A 46 0.57 -10.99 -18.06
CA GLU A 46 0.75 -12.20 -17.24
C GLU A 46 2.05 -12.14 -16.43
N VAL A 47 3.12 -11.68 -17.08
CA VAL A 47 4.41 -11.43 -16.44
C VAL A 47 4.29 -10.31 -15.43
N LEU A 48 3.56 -9.24 -15.74
CA LEU A 48 3.29 -8.15 -14.80
C LEU A 48 2.59 -8.66 -13.54
N GLY A 49 1.59 -9.55 -13.67
CA GLY A 49 0.93 -10.18 -12.52
C GLY A 49 1.92 -10.90 -11.59
N ARG A 50 2.88 -11.63 -12.17
CA ARG A 50 3.95 -12.30 -11.40
C ARG A 50 4.92 -11.33 -10.76
N ILE A 51 5.27 -10.25 -11.45
CA ILE A 51 6.08 -9.16 -10.91
C ILE A 51 5.39 -8.53 -9.70
N ILE A 52 4.11 -8.19 -9.83
CA ILE A 52 3.31 -7.59 -8.75
C ILE A 52 3.27 -8.51 -7.52
N ALA A 53 3.10 -9.82 -7.72
CA ALA A 53 3.09 -10.79 -6.63
C ALA A 53 4.44 -10.96 -5.92
N ALA A 54 5.55 -10.60 -6.58
CA ALA A 54 6.90 -10.72 -6.03
C ALA A 54 7.40 -9.43 -5.35
N VAL A 55 6.88 -8.26 -5.72
CA VAL A 55 7.31 -6.98 -5.14
C VAL A 55 6.56 -6.65 -3.85
N PRO A 56 7.12 -5.80 -2.96
CA PRO A 56 6.41 -5.33 -1.78
C PRO A 56 5.09 -4.63 -2.15
N GLU A 57 4.06 -4.85 -1.33
CA GLU A 57 2.70 -4.39 -1.58
C GLU A 57 2.60 -2.85 -1.65
N ASP A 58 3.41 -2.13 -0.88
CA ASP A 58 3.50 -0.67 -0.92
C ASP A 58 4.09 -0.13 -2.23
N ARG A 59 4.89 -0.94 -2.94
CA ARG A 59 5.56 -0.58 -4.19
C ARG A 59 4.78 -1.00 -5.42
N ALA A 60 3.97 -2.04 -5.32
CA ALA A 60 3.17 -2.56 -6.44
C ALA A 60 2.28 -1.50 -7.12
N PRO A 61 1.52 -0.64 -6.41
CA PRO A 61 0.65 0.37 -7.04
C PRO A 61 1.41 1.36 -7.92
N GLY A 62 2.60 1.80 -7.49
CA GLY A 62 3.46 2.69 -8.26
C GLY A 62 3.95 2.03 -9.54
N LEU A 63 4.41 0.78 -9.44
CA LEU A 63 4.89 0.00 -10.57
C LEU A 63 3.79 -0.30 -11.60
N ILE A 64 2.57 -0.63 -11.15
CA ILE A 64 1.39 -0.82 -12.01
C ILE A 64 1.06 0.48 -12.75
N THR A 65 0.98 1.59 -12.02
CA THR A 65 0.66 2.90 -12.59
C THR A 65 1.66 3.29 -13.66
N ALA A 66 2.95 3.06 -13.40
CA ALA A 66 4.02 3.28 -14.36
C ALA A 66 3.86 2.39 -15.62
N TRP A 67 3.58 1.10 -15.43
CA TRP A 67 3.35 0.17 -16.54
C TRP A 67 2.17 0.59 -17.43
N ILE A 68 1.03 0.94 -16.83
CA ILE A 68 -0.16 1.38 -17.60
C ILE A 68 0.18 2.68 -18.33
N GLY A 69 0.79 3.64 -17.66
CA GLY A 69 1.17 4.92 -18.26
C GLY A 69 2.12 4.76 -19.45
N ASP A 70 3.07 3.83 -19.39
CA ASP A 70 3.99 3.54 -20.50
C ASP A 70 3.34 2.70 -21.62
N SER A 71 2.26 1.97 -21.31
CA SER A 71 1.51 1.17 -22.28
C SER A 71 0.51 2.00 -23.10
N LEU A 72 0.23 3.24 -22.67
CA LEU A 72 -0.67 4.13 -23.38
C LEU A 72 -0.08 4.61 -24.72
N PRO A 73 -0.93 4.83 -25.74
CA PRO A 73 -0.51 5.57 -26.92
C PRO A 73 0.04 6.96 -26.56
N LYS A 74 0.94 7.48 -27.38
CA LYS A 74 1.46 8.84 -27.21
C LYS A 74 0.30 9.84 -27.11
N ASN A 75 0.40 10.78 -26.17
CA ASN A 75 -0.61 11.83 -25.89
C ASN A 75 -1.96 11.34 -25.35
N ALA A 76 -2.12 10.05 -25.02
CA ALA A 76 -3.33 9.56 -24.35
C ALA A 76 -3.28 9.77 -22.82
N ASP A 77 -2.11 10.06 -22.27
CA ASP A 77 -1.89 10.38 -20.86
C ASP A 77 -2.65 11.63 -20.40
N ARG A 78 -2.88 12.60 -21.29
CA ARG A 78 -3.74 13.77 -21.01
C ARG A 78 -5.23 13.43 -20.91
N MET A 79 -5.65 12.25 -21.36
CA MET A 79 -7.05 11.83 -21.41
C MET A 79 -7.46 10.98 -20.20
N VAL A 80 -6.48 10.43 -19.46
CA VAL A 80 -6.74 9.53 -18.33
C VAL A 80 -5.88 9.90 -17.12
N GLY A 81 -6.51 10.02 -15.96
CA GLY A 81 -5.81 10.12 -14.69
C GLY A 81 -5.48 8.73 -14.17
N ILE A 82 -4.22 8.31 -14.27
CA ILE A 82 -3.73 7.08 -13.66
C ILE A 82 -2.95 7.47 -12.41
N VAL A 83 -3.55 7.22 -11.26
CA VAL A 83 -2.95 7.54 -9.96
C VAL A 83 -2.94 6.26 -9.13
N PRO A 84 -1.81 5.91 -8.46
CA PRO A 84 -1.79 4.80 -7.54
C PRO A 84 -2.86 5.05 -6.48
N LYS A 85 -3.79 4.10 -6.37
CA LYS A 85 -4.72 4.12 -5.25
C LYS A 85 -3.93 3.70 -4.03
N VAL A 86 -3.41 4.67 -3.29
CA VAL A 86 -2.99 4.44 -1.90
C VAL A 86 -4.20 3.78 -1.22
N PRO A 87 -4.02 2.70 -0.44
CA PRO A 87 -5.09 2.19 0.42
C PRO A 87 -5.52 3.33 1.34
N THR A 88 -6.51 4.10 0.89
CA THR A 88 -7.20 5.06 1.71
C THR A 88 -8.08 4.22 2.58
N ALA A 89 -7.58 3.91 3.78
CA ALA A 89 -8.48 3.69 4.89
C ALA A 89 -9.55 4.77 4.78
N LYS A 90 -10.82 4.38 4.64
CA LYS A 90 -11.95 5.32 4.56
C LYS A 90 -12.08 6.18 5.82
N VAL A 91 -11.20 5.98 6.80
CA VAL A 91 -10.99 6.80 7.96
C VAL A 91 -10.09 7.98 7.55
N LYS A 92 -10.69 9.15 7.32
CA LYS A 92 -9.94 10.41 7.40
C LYS A 92 -9.27 10.43 8.78
N GLU A 93 -7.94 10.56 8.83
CA GLU A 93 -7.28 10.86 10.11
C GLU A 93 -7.91 12.14 10.66
N PRO A 94 -8.47 12.12 11.88
CA PRO A 94 -8.96 13.34 12.53
C PRO A 94 -7.78 14.32 12.60
N THR A 95 -8.00 15.55 12.16
CA THR A 95 -7.03 16.65 12.34
C THR A 95 -6.62 16.73 13.81
N ALA A 96 -5.38 17.15 14.11
CA ALA A 96 -4.79 17.08 15.45
C ALA A 96 -5.66 17.70 16.57
N ASP A 97 -6.58 18.59 16.20
CA ASP A 97 -7.56 19.29 17.05
C ASP A 97 -8.77 18.44 17.48
N GLU A 98 -9.03 17.27 16.89
CA GLU A 98 -10.16 16.39 17.25
C GLU A 98 -9.79 15.29 18.25
N TRP A 99 -8.52 15.16 18.61
CA TRP A 99 -8.07 14.16 19.57
C TRP A 99 -8.20 14.68 21.00
N PRO A 100 -8.76 13.89 21.96
CA PRO A 100 -8.78 14.27 23.36
C PRO A 100 -7.36 14.64 23.84
N SER A 101 -7.24 15.75 24.55
CA SER A 101 -5.96 16.30 25.04
C SER A 101 -5.15 15.33 25.90
N GLN A 102 -5.82 14.31 26.44
CA GLN A 102 -5.26 13.25 27.26
C GLN A 102 -4.52 12.16 26.45
N ILE A 103 -4.71 12.10 25.13
CA ILE A 103 -4.09 11.08 24.28
C ILE A 103 -2.77 11.60 23.71
N ASN A 104 -1.66 11.04 24.20
CA ASN A 104 -0.33 11.37 23.73
C ASN A 104 -0.06 10.85 22.30
N ARG A 105 0.98 11.39 21.64
CA ARG A 105 1.33 11.09 20.25
C ARG A 105 1.58 9.60 19.97
N ALA A 106 2.17 8.87 20.93
CA ALA A 106 2.45 7.45 20.78
C ALA A 106 1.16 6.62 20.79
N THR A 107 0.20 6.97 21.65
CA THR A 107 -1.12 6.33 21.70
C THR A 107 -1.94 6.65 20.44
N ARG A 108 -1.87 7.87 19.91
CA ARG A 108 -2.52 8.23 18.62
C ARG A 108 -2.00 7.35 17.48
N ARG A 109 -0.69 7.15 17.38
CA ARG A 109 -0.08 6.30 16.35
C ARG A 109 -0.58 4.85 16.46
N LYS A 110 -0.59 4.28 17.67
CA LYS A 110 -1.12 2.93 17.91
C LYS A 110 -2.60 2.79 17.52
N PHE A 111 -3.39 3.84 17.76
CA PHE A 111 -4.80 3.86 17.37
C PHE A 111 -4.97 3.86 15.85
N ILE A 112 -4.19 4.67 15.13
CA ILE A 112 -4.19 4.70 13.66
C ILE A 112 -3.78 3.35 13.08
N ASP A 113 -2.71 2.75 13.61
CA ASP A 113 -2.22 1.45 13.13
C ASP A 113 -3.25 0.35 13.39
N PHE A 114 -3.93 0.39 14.53
CA PHE A 114 -5.01 -0.54 14.85
C PHE A 114 -6.25 -0.34 13.97
N SER A 115 -6.63 0.91 13.67
CA SER A 115 -7.74 1.21 12.74
C SER A 115 -7.46 0.71 11.32
N LYS A 116 -6.21 0.67 10.88
CA LYS A 116 -5.84 0.09 9.58
C LYS A 116 -6.03 -1.43 9.58
N ILE A 117 -5.54 -2.11 10.61
CA ILE A 117 -5.72 -3.55 10.77
C ILE A 117 -7.21 -3.91 10.83
N ALA A 118 -8.00 -3.13 11.57
CA ALA A 118 -9.44 -3.34 11.68
C ALA A 118 -10.22 -3.11 10.37
N ALA A 119 -9.71 -2.24 9.49
CA ALA A 119 -10.31 -2.01 8.17
C ALA A 119 -10.05 -3.17 7.18
N GLU A 120 -8.98 -3.94 7.39
CA GLU A 120 -8.60 -5.10 6.58
C GLU A 120 -9.19 -6.41 7.10
N HIS A 121 -9.58 -6.43 8.38
CA HIS A 121 -10.07 -7.61 9.10
C HIS A 121 -11.39 -7.30 9.82
N PRO A 122 -12.56 -7.64 9.22
CA PRO A 122 -13.89 -7.29 9.75
C PRO A 122 -14.17 -7.82 11.17
N ASP A 123 -13.56 -8.95 11.53
CA ASP A 123 -13.59 -9.58 12.85
C ASP A 123 -12.91 -8.72 13.94
N VAL A 124 -11.94 -7.90 13.57
CA VAL A 124 -11.26 -6.99 14.51
C VAL A 124 -12.17 -5.84 14.92
N MET A 125 -13.09 -5.40 14.05
CA MET A 125 -14.10 -4.38 14.40
C MET A 125 -15.10 -4.89 15.45
N GLU A 126 -15.49 -6.16 15.39
CA GLU A 126 -16.36 -6.77 16.42
C GLU A 126 -15.69 -6.75 17.80
N ILE A 127 -14.37 -6.95 17.86
CA ILE A 127 -13.59 -6.88 19.10
C ILE A 127 -13.60 -5.44 19.65
N VAL A 128 -13.47 -4.43 18.78
CA VAL A 128 -13.57 -3.01 19.18
C VAL A 128 -14.93 -2.70 19.78
N ASP A 129 -16.01 -3.17 19.15
CA ASP A 129 -17.37 -2.94 19.64
C ASP A 129 -17.60 -3.61 21.00
N VAL A 130 -17.09 -4.82 21.20
CA VAL A 130 -17.13 -5.51 22.50
C VAL A 130 -16.35 -4.75 23.57
N LEU A 131 -15.14 -4.28 23.25
CA LEU A 131 -14.31 -3.51 24.17
C LEU A 131 -14.91 -2.14 24.48
N HIS A 132 -15.51 -1.47 23.50
CA HIS A 132 -16.21 -0.20 23.68
C HIS A 132 -17.45 -0.39 24.56
N ALA A 133 -18.26 -1.43 24.31
CA ALA A 133 -19.42 -1.74 25.13
C ALA A 133 -19.02 -2.09 26.58
N ALA A 134 -17.90 -2.79 26.77
CA ALA A 134 -17.36 -3.07 28.11
C ALA A 134 -16.87 -1.81 28.82
N ALA A 135 -16.18 -0.91 28.10
CA ALA A 135 -15.69 0.36 28.63
C ALA A 135 -16.86 1.29 29.03
N MET A 136 -17.90 1.40 28.20
CA MET A 136 -19.10 2.20 28.50
C MET A 136 -19.85 1.65 29.71
N ARG A 137 -19.94 0.33 29.87
CA ARG A 137 -20.51 -0.31 31.08
C ARG A 137 -19.69 -0.02 32.34
N ALA A 138 -18.36 0.01 32.24
CA ALA A 138 -17.49 0.34 33.36
C ALA A 138 -17.60 1.82 33.76
N ALA A 139 -17.66 2.73 32.79
CA ALA A 139 -17.84 4.17 33.02
C ALA A 139 -19.20 4.48 33.67
N ALA A 140 -20.27 3.80 33.22
CA ALA A 140 -21.60 3.93 33.82
C ALA A 140 -21.65 3.45 35.28
N LYS A 141 -20.87 2.42 35.64
CA LYS A 141 -20.75 1.95 37.04
C LYS A 141 -19.91 2.88 37.92
N GLY A 142 -18.94 3.61 37.36
CA GLY A 142 -18.10 4.57 38.08
C GLY A 142 -18.77 5.93 38.35
N GLY A 143 -19.82 6.29 37.60
CA GLY A 143 -20.57 7.54 37.78
C GLY A 143 -21.70 7.49 38.82
N ALA A 144 -22.09 6.31 39.30
CA ALA A 144 -23.20 6.13 40.25
C ALA A 144 -22.78 6.24 41.73
N GLY A 145 -21.58 6.76 42.02
CA GLY A 145 -20.99 6.80 43.36
C GLY A 145 -20.39 8.16 43.76
N LYS A 146 -20.91 9.27 43.22
CA LYS A 146 -20.62 10.62 43.72
C LYS A 146 -21.91 11.36 44.02
#